data_AF-A0A6N9NS61-F1
#
_entry.id   AF-A0A6N9NS61-F1
#
_cell.length_a   1.000
_cell.length_b   1.000
_cell.length_c   1.000
_cell.angle_alpha   90.00
_cell.angle_beta   90.00
_cell.angle_gamma   90.00
#
_symmetry.space_group_name_H-M   'P 1'
#
loop_
_entity.id
_entity.type
_entity.pdbx_description
1 polymer ?
#
loop_
_entity_poly.entity_id
_entity_poly.type
_entity_poly.pdbx_seq_one_letter_code
_entity_poly.pdbx_strand_id
1 'polypeptide(L)'
;MVYIRKRHWVTYNSEKCKMYLRNDFQFECAYCGMKERDNVIGEGLFEKDHFVSRQSDVAWNLDSYGNMVYSCCKCNGTKSDQNIEIILDPCKDDIYGGQHPHIRRLGAENHYKLYGVTPQGQQFIDDLKLNSRFYRKMRQTQAQNEEIRREIYQLLDKSSDFQPSGIDRKIEAYLENGTLIDERSDEFRCGTSKAGEDVYRVLEKLKERDIKYELLFADDDLDVRVEYCGNIYDCEIRVTDYAGTEKRGPIVKREKKKTWLKTGNVCGVLYYYKEQDIMDLYIYPNEERTEIVKLG
;
A
#
# COMPACT_ATOMS: atom_id res chain seq x y z
N MET A 1 9.90 -14.40 -4.45
CA MET A 1 9.63 -13.42 -3.40
C MET A 1 8.26 -12.83 -3.65
N VAL A 2 7.44 -12.69 -2.61
CA VAL A 2 6.02 -12.30 -2.77
C VAL A 2 5.84 -10.78 -2.73
N TYR A 3 6.56 -10.08 -1.85
CA TYR A 3 6.42 -8.64 -1.66
C TYR A 3 7.71 -7.90 -2.03
N ILE A 4 7.56 -6.76 -2.71
CA ILE A 4 8.67 -5.85 -3.03
C ILE A 4 8.41 -4.55 -2.29
N ARG A 5 9.08 -4.36 -1.16
CA ARG A 5 9.01 -3.10 -0.41
C ARG A 5 9.91 -2.08 -1.09
N LYS A 6 9.30 -0.96 -1.47
CA LYS A 6 9.98 0.17 -2.09
C LYS A 6 10.80 0.93 -1.05
N ARG A 7 11.77 1.70 -1.54
CA ARG A 7 12.54 2.63 -0.72
C ARG A 7 11.72 3.88 -0.48
N HIS A 8 11.37 4.13 0.77
CA HIS A 8 10.74 5.38 1.19
C HIS A 8 11.62 6.13 2.19
N TRP A 9 11.57 7.47 2.16
CA TRP A 9 12.31 8.32 3.12
C TRP A 9 11.53 8.53 4.42
N VAL A 10 10.27 8.13 4.45
CA VAL A 10 9.43 8.19 5.62
C VAL A 10 9.94 7.25 6.72
N THR A 11 9.52 7.51 7.96
CA THR A 11 9.80 6.64 9.10
C THR A 11 8.49 6.13 9.68
N TYR A 12 8.57 5.25 10.68
CA TYR A 12 7.41 4.76 11.42
C TYR A 12 6.43 5.87 11.82
N ASN A 13 6.92 7.05 12.21
CA ASN A 13 6.09 8.16 12.70
C ASN A 13 5.40 8.96 11.59
N SER A 14 5.75 8.76 10.33
CA SER A 14 5.07 9.43 9.21
C SER A 14 3.66 8.89 9.03
N GLU A 15 2.71 9.80 8.79
CA GLU A 15 1.33 9.46 8.44
C GLU A 15 1.24 8.63 7.15
N LYS A 16 2.18 8.83 6.21
CA LYS A 16 2.26 8.07 4.96
C LYS A 16 2.81 6.67 5.10
N CYS A 17 3.48 6.35 6.23
CA CYS A 17 4.17 5.07 6.38
C CYS A 17 3.22 3.87 6.21
N LYS A 18 2.05 3.91 6.86
CA LYS A 18 1.05 2.84 6.73
C LYS A 18 0.49 2.77 5.30
N MET A 19 0.18 3.91 4.69
CA MET A 19 -0.34 3.99 3.31
C MET A 19 0.63 3.37 2.29
N TYR A 20 1.93 3.64 2.39
CA TYR A 20 2.93 3.00 1.53
C TYR A 20 3.02 1.50 1.78
N LEU A 21 3.07 1.08 3.05
CA LEU A 21 3.15 -0.33 3.41
C LEU A 21 1.95 -1.12 2.86
N ARG A 22 0.75 -0.55 2.91
CA ARG A 22 -0.44 -1.15 2.29
C ARG A 22 -0.22 -1.51 0.83
N ASN A 23 0.30 -0.56 0.04
CA ASN A 23 0.53 -0.76 -1.38
C ASN A 23 1.69 -1.74 -1.65
N ASP A 24 2.79 -1.63 -0.89
CA ASP A 24 3.98 -2.48 -1.04
C ASP A 24 3.71 -3.95 -0.69
N PHE A 25 2.83 -4.18 0.29
CA PHE A 25 2.40 -5.51 0.71
C PHE A 25 1.08 -5.96 0.06
N GLN A 26 0.65 -5.25 -1.00
CA GLN A 26 -0.54 -5.60 -1.80
C GLN A 26 -1.81 -5.79 -0.96
N PHE A 27 -1.97 -4.95 0.08
CA PHE A 27 -3.11 -4.96 1.00
C PHE A 27 -3.25 -6.28 1.76
N GLU A 28 -2.14 -7.01 1.92
CA GLU A 28 -2.07 -8.26 2.64
C GLU A 28 -1.18 -8.17 3.88
N CYS A 29 -1.55 -8.89 4.93
CA CYS A 29 -0.70 -9.07 6.09
C CYS A 29 0.50 -9.90 5.66
N ALA A 30 1.69 -9.32 5.76
CA ALA A 30 2.95 -9.93 5.33
C ALA A 30 3.20 -11.31 5.96
N TYR A 31 2.63 -11.54 7.15
CA TYR A 31 2.83 -12.76 7.91
C TYR A 31 1.82 -13.85 7.60
N CYS A 32 0.51 -13.57 7.60
CA CYS A 32 -0.53 -14.60 7.44
C CYS A 32 -1.23 -14.60 6.08
N GLY A 33 -1.02 -13.58 5.25
CA GLY A 33 -1.72 -13.38 3.98
C GLY A 33 -3.20 -13.00 4.13
N MET A 34 -3.61 -12.47 5.29
CA MET A 34 -4.93 -11.85 5.45
C MET A 34 -5.02 -10.65 4.51
N LYS A 35 -6.05 -10.60 3.64
CA LYS A 35 -6.27 -9.48 2.70
C LYS A 35 -7.24 -8.45 3.29
N GLU A 36 -7.00 -7.17 3.09
CA GLU A 36 -7.93 -6.09 3.49
C GLU A 36 -9.33 -6.32 2.90
N ARG A 37 -9.42 -6.62 1.59
CA ARG A 37 -10.69 -6.79 0.86
C ARG A 37 -11.59 -7.93 1.34
N ASP A 38 -11.05 -8.86 2.14
CA ASP A 38 -11.78 -10.02 2.66
C ASP A 38 -12.28 -9.80 4.09
N ASN A 39 -12.11 -8.59 4.64
CA ASN A 39 -12.50 -8.24 6.00
C ASN A 39 -13.36 -6.97 6.03
N VAL A 40 -14.48 -7.02 6.77
CA VAL A 40 -15.42 -5.89 6.89
C VAL A 40 -14.76 -4.63 7.48
N ILE A 41 -13.78 -4.80 8.36
CA ILE A 41 -13.05 -3.68 9.00
C ILE A 41 -11.95 -3.12 8.05
N GLY A 42 -11.58 -3.84 6.99
CA GLY A 42 -10.60 -3.40 5.98
C GLY A 42 -9.25 -3.04 6.59
N GLU A 43 -8.71 -1.88 6.17
CA GLU A 43 -7.44 -1.30 6.64
C GLU A 43 -7.34 -1.20 8.17
N GLY A 44 -8.46 -1.08 8.88
CA GLY A 44 -8.50 -0.92 10.34
C GLY A 44 -7.98 -2.13 11.13
N LEU A 45 -7.90 -3.32 10.53
CA LEU A 45 -7.32 -4.51 11.16
C LEU A 45 -5.80 -4.58 11.09
N PHE A 46 -5.17 -3.62 10.42
CA PHE A 46 -3.76 -3.67 10.08
C PHE A 46 -2.99 -2.52 10.70
N GLU A 47 -1.71 -2.79 10.94
CA GLU A 47 -0.80 -1.96 11.71
C GLU A 47 0.58 -1.97 11.07
N LYS A 48 1.38 -0.99 11.47
CA LYS A 48 2.82 -0.96 11.20
C LYS A 48 3.49 -1.85 12.25
N ASP A 49 4.15 -2.91 11.82
CA ASP A 49 5.00 -3.73 12.70
C ASP A 49 6.48 -3.47 12.38
N HIS A 50 7.31 -3.60 13.40
CA HIS A 50 8.76 -3.61 13.27
C HIS A 50 9.22 -5.05 13.06
N PHE A 51 9.80 -5.35 11.90
CA PHE A 51 10.38 -6.68 11.65
C PHE A 51 11.40 -7.04 12.72
N VAL A 52 12.47 -6.24 12.83
CA VAL A 52 13.39 -6.24 13.96
C VAL A 52 12.81 -5.39 15.08
N SER A 53 12.62 -5.98 16.26
CA SER A 53 11.99 -5.34 17.41
C SER A 53 12.68 -4.05 17.82
N ARG A 54 11.92 -3.06 18.30
CA ARG A 54 12.45 -1.85 18.95
C ARG A 54 13.30 -2.13 20.19
N GLN A 55 13.13 -3.31 20.79
CA GLN A 55 13.87 -3.74 21.96
C GLN A 55 15.23 -4.38 21.61
N SER A 56 15.48 -4.66 20.32
CA SER A 56 16.75 -5.21 19.87
C SER A 56 17.86 -4.17 19.95
N ASP A 57 19.03 -4.57 20.45
CA ASP A 57 20.21 -3.72 20.54
C ASP A 57 20.97 -3.71 19.20
N VAL A 58 20.55 -2.84 18.28
CA VAL A 58 21.18 -2.66 16.96
C VAL A 58 21.57 -1.21 16.71
N ALA A 59 22.68 -1.01 16.02
CA ALA A 59 23.25 0.33 15.79
C ALA A 59 22.52 1.19 14.74
N TRP A 60 21.53 0.64 14.04
CA TRP A 60 20.82 1.31 12.95
C TRP A 60 19.41 1.72 13.35
N ASN A 61 18.81 2.67 12.62
CA ASN A 61 17.50 3.22 12.96
C ASN A 61 16.35 2.23 12.73
N LEU A 62 15.85 1.64 13.82
CA LEU A 62 14.73 0.70 13.84
C LEU A 62 13.41 1.29 13.33
N ASP A 63 13.23 2.61 13.37
CA ASP A 63 12.05 3.30 12.83
C ASP A 63 12.16 3.62 11.34
N SER A 64 13.24 3.20 10.67
CA SER A 64 13.37 3.32 9.22
C SER A 64 12.30 2.49 8.51
N TYR A 65 11.80 3.00 7.38
CA TYR A 65 10.79 2.30 6.58
C TYR A 65 11.22 0.88 6.18
N GLY A 66 12.52 0.68 5.94
CA GLY A 66 13.12 -0.62 5.65
C GLY A 66 13.05 -1.66 6.78
N ASN A 67 12.52 -1.31 7.96
CA ASN A 67 12.19 -2.25 9.02
C ASN A 67 10.68 -2.42 9.23
N MET A 68 9.85 -1.64 8.52
CA MET A 68 8.41 -1.64 8.71
C MET A 68 7.75 -2.72 7.87
N VAL A 69 6.76 -3.38 8.45
CA VAL A 69 5.98 -4.46 7.83
C VAL A 69 4.50 -4.14 7.96
N TYR A 70 3.75 -4.38 6.89
CA TYR A 70 2.29 -4.33 6.96
C TYR A 70 1.75 -5.63 7.57
N SER A 71 1.18 -5.55 8.77
CA SER A 71 0.71 -6.75 9.48
C SER A 71 -0.68 -6.55 10.06
N CYS A 72 -1.46 -7.62 10.19
CA CYS A 72 -2.71 -7.56 10.93
C CYS A 72 -2.43 -7.52 12.44
N CYS A 73 -3.29 -6.85 13.20
CA CYS A 73 -3.16 -6.68 14.65
C CYS A 73 -2.98 -8.01 15.40
N LYS A 74 -3.55 -9.11 14.88
CA LYS A 74 -3.40 -10.44 15.47
C LYS A 74 -1.97 -10.99 15.33
N CYS A 75 -1.37 -10.87 14.15
CA CYS A 75 0.01 -11.32 13.96
C CYS A 75 0.98 -10.43 14.73
N ASN A 76 0.78 -9.10 14.67
CA ASN A 76 1.57 -8.14 15.43
C ASN A 76 1.52 -8.42 16.94
N GLY A 77 0.31 -8.56 17.49
CA GLY A 77 0.11 -8.91 18.90
C GLY A 77 0.74 -10.26 19.27
N THR A 78 0.56 -11.29 18.43
CA THR A 78 1.17 -12.61 18.65
C THR A 78 2.70 -12.56 18.70
N LYS A 79 3.32 -11.73 17.85
CA LYS A 79 4.77 -11.49 17.82
C LYS A 79 5.24 -10.78 19.08
N SER A 80 4.53 -9.74 19.51
CA SER A 80 4.83 -8.98 20.72
C SER A 80 4.65 -9.81 22.00
N ASP A 81 3.50 -10.48 22.15
CA ASP A 81 3.14 -11.26 23.35
C ASP A 81 4.13 -12.38 23.64
N GLN A 82 4.71 -12.96 22.59
CA GLN A 82 5.65 -14.07 22.69
C GLN A 82 7.11 -13.64 22.55
N ASN A 83 7.37 -12.33 22.38
CA ASN A 83 8.70 -11.77 22.12
C ASN A 83 9.44 -12.54 21.00
N ILE A 84 8.75 -12.78 19.89
CA ILE A 84 9.26 -13.56 18.76
C ILE A 84 10.15 -12.67 17.89
N GLU A 85 11.35 -13.15 17.60
CA GLU A 85 12.14 -12.68 16.47
C GLU A 85 11.74 -13.46 15.21
N ILE A 86 11.11 -12.75 14.26
CA ILE A 86 10.68 -13.38 13.02
C ILE A 86 11.91 -13.64 12.15
N ILE A 87 12.15 -14.92 11.85
CA ILE A 87 13.35 -15.37 11.13
C ILE A 87 13.25 -15.28 9.60
N LEU A 88 12.03 -15.20 9.06
CA LEU A 88 11.79 -15.04 7.62
C LEU A 88 11.32 -13.62 7.34
N ASP A 89 12.13 -12.85 6.60
CA ASP A 89 11.84 -11.50 6.16
C ASP A 89 10.88 -11.58 4.94
N PRO A 90 9.64 -11.06 5.06
CA PRO A 90 8.66 -11.15 3.96
C PRO A 90 9.08 -10.46 2.66
N CYS A 91 10.08 -9.58 2.71
CA CYS A 91 10.64 -8.86 1.57
C CYS A 91 11.95 -9.47 1.06
N LYS A 92 12.45 -10.58 1.64
CA LYS A 92 13.69 -11.24 1.21
C LYS A 92 13.53 -12.74 1.00
N ASP A 93 12.64 -13.37 1.76
CA ASP A 93 12.44 -14.81 1.75
C ASP A 93 11.21 -15.21 0.96
N ASP A 94 11.29 -16.35 0.29
CA ASP A 94 10.17 -17.01 -0.38
C ASP A 94 9.26 -17.65 0.67
N ILE A 95 8.49 -16.87 1.44
CA ILE A 95 7.69 -17.43 2.53
C ILE A 95 6.60 -18.37 1.99
N TYR A 96 5.71 -17.85 1.13
CA TYR A 96 4.55 -18.59 0.62
C TYR A 96 4.61 -18.95 -0.86
N GLY A 97 5.50 -18.30 -1.61
CA GLY A 97 5.61 -18.43 -3.06
C GLY A 97 7.01 -18.07 -3.53
N GLY A 98 7.28 -18.21 -4.83
CA GLY A 98 8.63 -18.14 -5.41
C GLY A 98 9.14 -19.52 -5.80
N GLN A 99 10.45 -19.63 -6.10
CA GLN A 99 11.04 -20.88 -6.59
C GLN A 99 11.24 -21.90 -5.46
N HIS A 100 11.51 -21.42 -4.24
CA HIS A 100 11.83 -22.26 -3.09
C HIS A 100 11.03 -21.84 -1.85
N PRO A 101 9.69 -22.03 -1.85
CA PRO A 101 8.85 -21.57 -0.76
C PRO A 101 9.15 -22.30 0.57
N HIS A 102 9.26 -21.54 1.66
CA HIS A 102 9.43 -22.08 3.01
C HIS A 102 8.15 -22.72 3.55
N ILE A 103 6.98 -22.25 3.11
CA ILE A 103 5.66 -22.68 3.57
C ILE A 103 4.75 -22.99 2.37
N ARG A 104 4.07 -24.13 2.41
CA ARG A 104 3.01 -24.50 1.47
C ARG A 104 1.63 -24.30 2.09
N ARG A 105 0.71 -23.69 1.34
CA ARG A 105 -0.72 -23.60 1.69
C ARG A 105 -1.43 -24.88 1.27
N LEU A 106 -2.12 -25.54 2.20
CA LEU A 106 -2.91 -26.75 1.92
C LEU A 106 -4.39 -26.39 1.72
N GLY A 107 -5.13 -27.22 0.96
CA GLY A 107 -6.51 -26.97 0.58
C GLY A 107 -7.54 -27.43 1.59
N ALA A 108 -8.80 -27.52 1.15
CA ALA A 108 -9.95 -27.93 1.95
C ALA A 108 -9.78 -29.33 2.57
N GLU A 109 -9.16 -30.25 1.83
CA GLU A 109 -8.86 -31.63 2.25
C GLU A 109 -7.94 -31.68 3.48
N ASN A 110 -7.13 -30.64 3.67
CA ASN A 110 -6.22 -30.47 4.79
C ASN A 110 -6.69 -29.37 5.76
N HIS A 111 -7.97 -29.01 5.71
CA HIS A 111 -8.58 -27.99 6.55
C HIS A 111 -7.85 -26.63 6.51
N TYR A 112 -7.37 -26.25 5.32
CA TYR A 112 -6.68 -24.96 5.10
C TYR A 112 -5.48 -24.74 6.02
N LYS A 113 -4.76 -25.81 6.37
CA LYS A 113 -3.51 -25.74 7.13
C LYS A 113 -2.36 -25.22 6.27
N LEU A 114 -1.35 -24.68 6.93
CA LEU A 114 -0.03 -24.44 6.37
C LEU A 114 0.90 -25.59 6.74
N TYR A 115 1.84 -25.89 5.85
CA TYR A 115 2.89 -26.89 6.05
C TYR A 115 4.26 -26.25 5.84
N GLY A 116 5.14 -26.36 6.84
CA GLY A 116 6.52 -25.92 6.72
C GLY A 116 7.30 -26.88 5.83
N VAL A 117 7.72 -26.40 4.66
CA VAL A 117 8.59 -27.16 3.72
C VAL A 117 10.02 -27.20 4.24
N THR A 118 10.40 -26.20 5.02
CA THR A 118 11.71 -26.06 5.67
C THR A 118 11.56 -25.94 7.19
N PRO A 119 12.62 -26.19 7.98
CA PRO A 119 12.60 -25.96 9.43
C PRO A 119 12.21 -24.52 9.78
N GLN A 120 12.74 -23.53 9.04
CA GLN A 120 12.41 -22.11 9.24
C GLN A 120 10.94 -21.81 8.95
N GLY A 121 10.38 -22.41 7.90
CA GLY A 121 8.96 -22.28 7.59
C GLY A 121 8.07 -22.91 8.65
N GLN A 122 8.47 -24.05 9.22
CA GLN A 122 7.74 -24.68 10.31
C GLN A 122 7.80 -23.83 11.58
N GLN A 123 8.98 -23.33 11.94
CA GLN A 123 9.15 -22.42 13.08
C GLN A 123 8.28 -21.16 12.91
N PHE A 124 8.28 -20.53 11.73
CA PHE A 124 7.44 -19.37 11.44
C PHE A 124 5.94 -19.65 11.63
N ILE A 125 5.46 -20.83 11.22
CA ILE A 125 4.07 -21.27 11.43
C ILE A 125 3.76 -21.40 12.93
N ASP A 126 4.67 -22.00 13.69
CA ASP A 126 4.47 -22.31 15.10
C ASP A 126 4.53 -21.05 15.97
N ASP A 127 5.54 -20.20 15.74
CA ASP A 127 5.74 -18.93 16.43
C ASP A 127 4.51 -18.02 16.29
N LEU A 128 4.04 -17.81 15.06
CA LEU A 128 2.85 -17.00 14.77
C LEU A 128 1.52 -17.75 14.91
N LYS A 129 1.56 -19.03 15.31
CA LYS A 129 0.38 -19.91 15.49
C LYS A 129 -0.55 -19.91 14.26
N LEU A 130 0.03 -19.92 13.06
CA LEU A 130 -0.68 -19.74 11.79
C LEU A 130 -1.62 -20.90 11.43
N ASN A 131 -1.55 -22.02 12.15
CA ASN A 131 -2.46 -23.16 12.06
C ASN A 131 -3.58 -23.15 13.11
N SER A 132 -3.70 -22.08 13.91
CA SER A 132 -4.83 -21.90 14.83
C SER A 132 -6.18 -21.94 14.10
N ARG A 133 -7.27 -22.22 14.83
CA ARG A 133 -8.63 -22.25 14.28
C ARG A 133 -8.99 -20.94 13.55
N PHE A 134 -8.51 -19.81 14.06
CA PHE A 134 -8.74 -18.49 13.47
C PHE A 134 -8.17 -18.41 12.05
N TYR A 135 -6.88 -18.66 11.86
CA TYR A 135 -6.23 -18.50 10.55
C TYR A 135 -6.69 -19.55 9.53
N ARG A 136 -7.04 -20.75 9.99
CA ARG A 136 -7.66 -21.76 9.10
C ARG A 136 -9.02 -21.30 8.58
N LYS A 137 -9.88 -20.75 9.46
CA LYS A 137 -11.17 -20.18 9.06
C LYS A 137 -10.98 -18.98 8.13
N MET A 138 -10.03 -18.09 8.43
CA MET A 138 -9.69 -16.96 7.57
C MET A 138 -9.32 -17.43 6.15
N ARG A 139 -8.39 -18.39 6.01
CA ARG A 139 -7.99 -18.92 4.70
C ARG A 139 -9.14 -19.61 3.96
N GLN A 140 -10.01 -20.31 4.69
CA GLN A 140 -11.24 -20.88 4.11
C GLN A 140 -12.14 -19.77 3.53
N THR A 141 -12.39 -18.71 4.30
CA THR A 141 -13.21 -17.58 3.85
C THR A 141 -12.58 -16.87 2.64
N GLN A 142 -11.27 -16.67 2.64
CA GLN A 142 -10.57 -16.08 1.48
C GLN A 142 -10.72 -16.94 0.22
N ALA A 143 -10.56 -18.27 0.33
CA ALA A 143 -10.74 -19.18 -0.80
C ALA A 143 -12.19 -19.16 -1.32
N GLN A 144 -13.18 -19.14 -0.43
CA GLN A 144 -14.59 -19.02 -0.79
C GLN A 144 -14.90 -17.70 -1.48
N ASN A 145 -14.41 -16.58 -0.95
CA ASN A 145 -14.61 -15.27 -1.55
C ASN A 145 -13.93 -15.17 -2.93
N GLU A 146 -12.75 -15.77 -3.11
CA GLU A 146 -12.06 -15.80 -4.40
C GLU A 146 -12.84 -16.62 -5.44
N GLU A 147 -13.42 -17.75 -5.05
CA GLU A 147 -14.31 -18.55 -5.90
C GLU A 147 -15.57 -17.76 -6.30
N ILE A 148 -16.23 -17.11 -5.34
CA ILE A 148 -17.41 -16.26 -5.61
C ILE A 148 -17.06 -15.14 -6.59
N ARG A 149 -15.93 -14.43 -6.37
CA ARG A 149 -15.50 -13.36 -7.27
C ARG A 149 -15.22 -13.89 -8.67
N ARG A 150 -14.56 -15.04 -8.80
CA ARG A 150 -14.30 -15.69 -10.09
C ARG A 150 -15.60 -16.02 -10.83
N GLU A 151 -16.60 -16.58 -10.13
CA GLU A 151 -17.91 -16.88 -10.72
C GLU A 151 -18.64 -15.61 -11.17
N ILE A 152 -18.61 -14.56 -10.35
CA ILE A 152 -19.19 -13.25 -10.70
C ILE A 152 -18.54 -12.69 -11.96
N TYR A 153 -17.21 -12.65 -12.04
CA TYR A 153 -16.51 -12.17 -13.24
C TYR A 153 -16.85 -13.00 -14.48
N GLN A 154 -16.93 -14.34 -14.35
CA GLN A 154 -17.36 -15.20 -15.45
C GLN A 154 -18.79 -14.93 -15.93
N LEU A 155 -19.69 -14.52 -15.02
CA LEU A 155 -21.06 -14.15 -15.37
C LEU A 155 -21.12 -12.78 -16.06
N LEU A 156 -20.38 -11.80 -15.54
CA LEU A 156 -20.28 -10.46 -16.15
C LEU A 156 -19.65 -10.51 -17.55
N ASP A 157 -18.60 -11.32 -17.74
CA ASP A 157 -17.99 -11.49 -19.06
C ASP A 157 -18.99 -12.09 -20.06
N LYS A 158 -19.83 -13.04 -19.64
CA LYS A 158 -20.89 -13.64 -20.47
C LYS A 158 -22.09 -12.71 -20.69
N SER A 159 -22.34 -11.75 -19.80
CA SER A 159 -23.44 -10.77 -19.97
C SER A 159 -23.10 -9.66 -20.95
N SER A 160 -21.81 -9.46 -21.27
CA SER A 160 -21.40 -8.56 -22.36
C SER A 160 -22.02 -8.93 -23.72
N ASP A 161 -22.37 -10.21 -23.92
CA ASP A 161 -23.10 -10.71 -25.10
C ASP A 161 -24.63 -10.47 -25.05
N PHE A 162 -25.18 -10.00 -23.92
CA PHE A 162 -26.61 -9.79 -23.66
C PHE A 162 -26.92 -8.36 -23.14
N GLN A 163 -26.56 -7.31 -23.89
CA GLN A 163 -26.89 -5.93 -23.49
C GLN A 163 -28.25 -5.47 -24.03
N PRO A 164 -29.21 -5.11 -23.16
CA PRO A 164 -30.04 -3.94 -23.49
C PRO A 164 -30.49 -2.99 -22.35
N SER A 165 -29.88 -2.88 -21.15
CA SER A 165 -30.48 -1.95 -20.15
C SER A 165 -29.64 -1.31 -19.03
N GLY A 166 -28.31 -1.43 -18.98
CA GLY A 166 -27.52 -0.78 -17.92
C GLY A 166 -27.74 -1.37 -16.51
N ILE A 167 -28.27 -2.60 -16.45
CA ILE A 167 -28.32 -3.43 -15.24
C ILE A 167 -26.90 -3.78 -14.78
N ASP A 168 -25.95 -3.97 -15.71
CA ASP A 168 -24.57 -4.34 -15.41
C ASP A 168 -23.89 -3.29 -14.53
N ARG A 169 -24.05 -1.99 -14.83
CA ARG A 169 -23.56 -0.89 -13.97
C ARG A 169 -24.19 -0.89 -12.58
N LYS A 170 -25.45 -1.33 -12.46
CA LYS A 170 -26.13 -1.44 -11.15
C LYS A 170 -25.67 -2.67 -10.37
N ILE A 171 -25.37 -3.77 -11.06
CA ILE A 171 -24.80 -4.99 -10.48
C ILE A 171 -23.36 -4.72 -10.03
N GLU A 172 -22.54 -4.06 -10.87
CA GLU A 172 -21.20 -3.56 -10.52
C GLU A 172 -21.27 -2.67 -9.28
N ALA A 173 -22.11 -1.63 -9.27
CA ALA A 173 -22.26 -0.75 -8.11
C ALA A 173 -22.78 -1.49 -6.85
N TYR A 174 -23.65 -2.50 -6.99
CA TYR A 174 -24.14 -3.28 -5.84
C TYR A 174 -23.06 -4.22 -5.29
N LEU A 175 -22.22 -4.76 -6.18
CA LEU A 175 -21.09 -5.57 -5.81
C LEU A 175 -19.96 -4.71 -5.21
N GLU A 176 -19.68 -3.53 -5.73
CA GLU A 176 -18.74 -2.56 -5.17
C GLU A 176 -19.17 -2.12 -3.76
N ASN A 177 -20.47 -1.97 -3.51
CA ASN A 177 -21.02 -1.61 -2.21
C ASN A 177 -20.99 -2.73 -1.14
N GLY A 178 -20.51 -3.95 -1.45
CA GLY A 178 -20.48 -5.01 -0.43
C GLY A 178 -19.55 -6.22 -0.65
N THR A 179 -18.97 -6.41 -1.84
CA THR A 179 -18.29 -7.68 -2.18
C THR A 179 -17.08 -7.56 -3.15
N LEU A 180 -17.08 -6.58 -4.06
CA LEU A 180 -16.05 -6.32 -5.07
C LEU A 180 -15.33 -5.00 -4.78
N ILE A 181 -14.44 -5.03 -3.80
CA ILE A 181 -13.49 -3.94 -3.60
C ILE A 181 -12.49 -3.96 -4.77
N ASP A 182 -12.46 -2.90 -5.58
CA ASP A 182 -11.44 -2.71 -6.61
C ASP A 182 -10.14 -2.19 -5.97
N GLU A 183 -9.19 -3.11 -5.78
CA GLU A 183 -7.87 -2.81 -5.22
C GLU A 183 -7.00 -1.93 -6.14
N ARG A 184 -7.42 -1.72 -7.39
CA ARG A 184 -6.74 -0.84 -8.34
C ARG A 184 -7.25 0.59 -8.29
N SER A 185 -8.44 0.81 -7.73
CA SER A 185 -9.01 2.15 -7.61
C SER A 185 -8.12 3.06 -6.77
N ASP A 186 -8.01 4.33 -7.18
CA ASP A 186 -7.22 5.32 -6.46
C ASP A 186 -7.69 5.47 -5.00
N GLU A 187 -9.01 5.44 -4.78
CA GLU A 187 -9.63 5.55 -3.47
C GLU A 187 -9.15 4.43 -2.53
N PHE A 188 -9.23 3.18 -2.98
CA PHE A 188 -8.79 2.04 -2.16
C PHE A 188 -7.29 2.07 -1.88
N ARG A 189 -6.49 2.38 -2.92
CA ARG A 189 -5.03 2.46 -2.81
C ARG A 189 -4.58 3.56 -1.85
N CYS A 190 -5.29 4.68 -1.79
CA CYS A 190 -5.04 5.75 -0.82
C CYS A 190 -5.47 5.33 0.60
N GLY A 191 -6.61 4.63 0.71
CA GLY A 191 -7.16 4.17 1.99
C GLY A 191 -7.75 5.29 2.84
N THR A 192 -8.00 4.96 4.11
CA THR A 192 -8.76 5.83 5.03
C THR A 192 -7.88 6.47 6.10
N SER A 193 -6.56 6.36 5.96
CA SER A 193 -5.63 7.11 6.81
C SER A 193 -5.68 8.60 6.46
N LYS A 194 -5.34 9.48 7.40
CA LYS A 194 -5.26 10.93 7.17
C LYS A 194 -4.44 11.29 5.92
N ALA A 195 -3.27 10.67 5.77
CA ALA A 195 -2.42 10.86 4.60
C ALA A 195 -3.06 10.33 3.31
N GLY A 196 -3.77 9.19 3.40
CA GLY A 196 -4.55 8.63 2.29
C GLY A 196 -5.66 9.55 1.82
N GLU A 197 -6.47 10.06 2.74
CA GLU A 197 -7.54 11.02 2.46
C GLU A 197 -7.00 12.31 1.82
N ASP A 198 -5.87 12.81 2.33
CA ASP A 198 -5.22 14.01 1.80
C ASP A 198 -4.66 13.77 0.38
N VAL A 199 -4.05 12.61 0.12
CA VAL A 199 -3.61 12.24 -1.23
C VAL A 199 -4.79 12.09 -2.17
N TYR A 200 -5.84 11.36 -1.77
CA TYR A 200 -7.01 11.13 -2.61
C TYR A 200 -7.71 12.44 -2.99
N ARG A 201 -7.84 13.38 -2.03
CA ARG A 201 -8.34 14.73 -2.28
C ARG A 201 -7.53 15.48 -3.34
N VAL A 202 -6.21 15.35 -3.34
CA VAL A 202 -5.36 15.94 -4.39
C VAL A 202 -5.65 15.31 -5.75
N LEU A 203 -5.87 14.00 -5.82
CA LEU A 203 -6.25 13.32 -7.05
C LEU A 203 -7.61 13.81 -7.57
N GLU A 204 -8.61 13.98 -6.69
CA GLU A 204 -9.90 14.58 -7.03
C GLU A 204 -9.73 15.99 -7.62
N LYS A 205 -8.85 16.81 -7.01
CA LYS A 205 -8.54 18.16 -7.52
C LYS A 205 -7.84 18.15 -8.87
N LEU A 206 -6.98 17.18 -9.14
CA LEU A 206 -6.39 16.99 -10.47
C LEU A 206 -7.48 16.62 -11.51
N LYS A 207 -8.42 15.73 -11.15
CA LYS A 207 -9.57 15.38 -12.01
C LYS A 207 -10.46 16.60 -12.30
N GLU A 208 -10.81 17.37 -11.28
CA GLU A 208 -11.63 18.59 -11.41
C GLU A 208 -11.05 19.60 -12.39
N ARG A 209 -9.72 19.65 -12.50
CA ARG A 209 -8.96 20.57 -13.36
C ARG A 209 -8.59 19.98 -14.73
N ASP A 210 -9.11 18.79 -15.06
CA ASP A 210 -8.78 18.05 -16.29
C ASP A 210 -7.27 17.81 -16.46
N ILE A 211 -6.56 17.61 -15.35
CA ILE A 211 -5.13 17.31 -15.33
C ILE A 211 -4.95 15.81 -15.27
N LYS A 212 -4.33 15.26 -16.32
CA LYS A 212 -4.03 13.82 -16.39
C LYS A 212 -3.00 13.45 -15.33
N TYR A 213 -3.25 12.34 -14.66
CA TYR A 213 -2.34 11.78 -13.67
C TYR A 213 -2.39 10.25 -13.63
N GLU A 214 -1.37 9.67 -12.99
CA GLU A 214 -1.29 8.25 -12.65
C GLU A 214 -0.80 8.10 -11.20
N LEU A 215 -1.54 7.38 -10.36
CA LEU A 215 -1.12 7.09 -8.99
C LEU A 215 -0.02 6.01 -8.98
N LEU A 216 1.16 6.37 -8.48
CA LEU A 216 2.35 5.52 -8.52
C LEU A 216 2.64 4.83 -7.18
N PHE A 217 2.81 5.62 -6.11
CA PHE A 217 3.48 5.22 -4.87
C PHE A 217 4.81 4.50 -5.14
N ALA A 218 5.68 5.08 -5.96
CA ALA A 218 6.99 4.54 -6.34
C ALA A 218 8.08 4.84 -5.29
N ASP A 219 9.30 4.35 -5.56
CA ASP A 219 10.48 4.65 -4.75
C ASP A 219 10.68 6.16 -4.53
N ASP A 220 11.33 6.50 -3.42
CA ASP A 220 11.65 7.85 -2.98
C ASP A 220 10.42 8.76 -2.77
N ASP A 221 9.31 8.15 -2.33
CA ASP A 221 8.05 8.81 -2.03
C ASP A 221 7.44 9.53 -3.25
N LEU A 222 7.70 9.02 -4.47
CA LEU A 222 7.06 9.50 -5.69
C LEU A 222 5.64 8.95 -5.76
N ASP A 223 4.67 9.76 -5.31
CA ASP A 223 3.28 9.36 -5.13
C ASP A 223 2.51 9.30 -6.44
N VAL A 224 2.70 10.29 -7.31
CA VAL A 224 1.87 10.51 -8.50
C VAL A 224 2.70 10.98 -9.68
N ARG A 225 2.32 10.57 -10.88
CA ARG A 225 2.79 11.17 -12.13
C ARG A 225 1.74 12.12 -12.65
N VAL A 226 2.14 13.33 -13.03
CA VAL A 226 1.24 14.38 -13.56
C VAL A 226 1.71 14.80 -14.94
N GLU A 227 0.78 14.89 -15.88
CA GLU A 227 1.02 15.47 -17.21
C GLU A 227 0.41 16.87 -17.27
N TYR A 228 1.24 17.89 -17.43
CA TYR A 228 0.80 19.29 -17.47
C TYR A 228 1.61 20.10 -18.48
N CYS A 229 0.93 20.85 -19.34
CA CYS A 229 1.53 21.66 -20.41
C CYS A 229 2.56 20.88 -21.26
N GLY A 230 2.26 19.63 -21.61
CA GLY A 230 3.12 18.76 -22.44
C GLY A 230 4.36 18.21 -21.73
N ASN A 231 4.48 18.40 -20.42
CA ASN A 231 5.56 17.86 -19.59
C ASN A 231 5.02 16.82 -18.63
N ILE A 232 5.85 15.84 -18.28
CA ILE A 232 5.53 14.77 -17.33
C ILE A 232 6.38 14.97 -16.07
N TYR A 233 5.72 14.91 -14.92
CA TYR A 233 6.33 15.14 -13.62
C TYR A 233 6.05 13.98 -12.68
N ASP A 234 7.08 13.42 -12.05
CA ASP A 234 6.93 12.45 -10.97
C ASP A 234 7.02 13.18 -9.62
N CYS A 235 5.98 13.09 -8.81
CA CYS A 235 5.76 14.01 -7.71
C CYS A 235 5.53 13.28 -6.38
N GLU A 236 6.18 13.75 -5.33
CA GLU A 236 5.69 13.55 -3.96
C GLU A 236 4.49 14.50 -3.73
N ILE A 237 3.36 13.99 -3.23
CA ILE A 237 2.22 14.82 -2.84
C ILE A 237 2.44 15.31 -1.42
N ARG A 238 2.24 16.61 -1.15
CA ARG A 238 2.19 17.14 0.21
C ARG A 238 1.03 18.09 0.35
N VAL A 239 0.33 17.99 1.48
CA VAL A 239 -0.84 18.81 1.78
C VAL A 239 -0.55 19.67 3.00
N THR A 240 -1.04 20.90 3.00
CA THR A 240 -0.95 21.81 4.14
C THR A 240 -2.26 22.57 4.35
N ASP A 241 -2.58 22.78 5.62
CA ASP A 241 -3.69 23.64 6.06
C ASP A 241 -3.21 25.10 6.30
N TYR A 242 -1.99 25.46 5.86
CA TYR A 242 -1.44 26.80 6.10
C TYR A 242 -2.23 27.89 5.35
N ALA A 243 -2.97 28.69 6.10
CA ALA A 243 -3.81 29.78 5.61
C ALA A 243 -3.06 31.13 5.41
N GLY A 244 -1.79 31.23 5.78
CA GLY A 244 -1.07 32.51 5.81
C GLY A 244 -0.62 33.03 4.44
N THR A 245 -0.19 34.30 4.41
CA THR A 245 0.18 35.02 3.18
C THR A 245 1.59 34.68 2.67
N GLU A 246 2.51 34.31 3.56
CA GLU A 246 3.87 33.88 3.20
C GLU A 246 3.89 32.37 2.93
N LYS A 247 3.60 31.99 1.68
CA LYS A 247 3.73 30.60 1.24
C LYS A 247 5.19 30.15 1.33
N ARG A 248 5.51 29.36 2.34
CA ARG A 248 6.77 28.60 2.38
C ARG A 248 6.58 27.32 1.58
N GLY A 249 7.43 27.12 0.57
CA GLY A 249 7.44 25.89 -0.20
C GLY A 249 7.93 24.69 0.60
N PRO A 250 7.77 23.47 0.07
CA PRO A 250 8.23 22.25 0.71
C PRO A 250 9.76 22.23 0.83
N ILE A 251 10.24 21.80 2.00
CA ILE A 251 11.67 21.51 2.22
C ILE A 251 11.92 20.05 1.86
N VAL A 252 12.83 19.82 0.92
CA VAL A 252 13.27 18.48 0.49
C VAL A 252 14.75 18.33 0.77
N LYS A 253 15.11 17.23 1.45
CA LYS A 253 16.52 16.92 1.77
C LYS A 253 17.35 16.80 0.51
N ARG A 254 18.61 17.26 0.58
CA ARG A 254 19.54 17.23 -0.54
C ARG A 254 19.78 15.80 -1.05
N GLU A 255 19.88 14.82 -0.16
CA GLU A 255 20.07 13.42 -0.59
C GLU A 255 18.86 12.90 -1.37
N LYS A 256 17.65 13.28 -0.94
CA LYS A 256 16.41 12.90 -1.63
C LYS A 256 16.34 13.48 -3.05
N LYS A 257 16.71 14.75 -3.22
CA LYS A 257 16.83 15.37 -4.55
C LYS A 257 17.85 14.63 -5.43
N LYS A 258 19.00 14.22 -4.89
CA LYS A 258 20.00 13.43 -5.62
C LYS A 258 19.44 12.10 -6.11
N THR A 259 18.62 11.41 -5.31
CA THR A 259 17.97 10.17 -5.74
C THR A 259 16.95 10.41 -6.85
N TRP A 260 16.15 11.47 -6.74
CA TRP A 260 15.21 11.85 -7.80
C TRP A 260 15.91 12.16 -9.13
N LEU A 261 17.01 12.92 -9.11
CA LEU A 261 17.78 13.22 -10.33
C LEU A 261 18.33 11.97 -11.03
N LYS A 262 18.57 10.87 -10.31
CA LYS A 262 19.04 9.61 -10.88
C LYS A 262 17.96 8.85 -11.64
N THR A 263 16.69 9.17 -11.44
CA THR A 263 15.57 8.51 -12.15
C THR A 263 15.55 8.88 -13.64
N GLY A 264 16.13 10.02 -14.01
CA GLY A 264 16.01 10.60 -15.35
C GLY A 264 14.68 11.32 -15.62
N ASN A 265 13.72 11.23 -14.69
CA ASN A 265 12.44 11.92 -14.77
C ASN A 265 12.53 13.33 -14.16
N VAL A 266 11.61 14.21 -14.54
CA VAL A 266 11.47 15.52 -13.90
C VAL A 266 10.70 15.34 -12.59
N CYS A 267 11.41 15.39 -11.46
CA CYS A 267 10.80 15.15 -10.16
C CYS A 267 10.51 16.44 -9.39
N GLY A 268 9.47 16.39 -8.56
CA GLY A 268 9.07 17.51 -7.73
C GLY A 268 8.20 17.16 -6.54
N VAL A 269 7.69 18.20 -5.89
CA VAL A 269 6.63 18.09 -4.90
C VAL A 269 5.39 18.77 -5.44
N LEU A 270 4.30 18.02 -5.57
CA LEU A 270 2.96 18.56 -5.78
C LEU A 270 2.43 19.02 -4.42
N TYR A 271 2.45 20.32 -4.19
CA TYR A 271 2.11 20.92 -2.90
C TYR A 271 0.71 21.54 -2.96
N TYR A 272 -0.20 21.00 -2.15
CA TYR A 272 -1.59 21.44 -2.09
C TYR A 272 -1.86 22.26 -0.83
N TYR A 273 -2.21 23.51 -1.03
CA TYR A 273 -2.66 24.45 0.00
C TYR A 273 -4.18 24.34 0.11
N LYS A 274 -4.63 23.55 1.09
CA LYS A 274 -6.03 23.10 1.18
C LYS A 274 -7.02 24.24 1.45
N GLU A 275 -6.66 25.17 2.33
CA GLU A 275 -7.53 26.30 2.71
C GLU A 275 -7.75 27.31 1.58
N GLN A 276 -6.78 27.45 0.67
CA GLN A 276 -6.87 28.37 -0.47
C GLN A 276 -7.24 27.65 -1.78
N ASP A 277 -7.36 26.33 -1.76
CA ASP A 277 -7.54 25.47 -2.94
C ASP A 277 -6.49 25.72 -4.05
N ILE A 278 -5.21 25.85 -3.67
CA ILE A 278 -4.11 26.11 -4.61
C ILE A 278 -3.17 24.91 -4.69
N MET A 279 -2.82 24.50 -5.92
CA MET A 279 -1.80 23.49 -6.19
C MET A 279 -0.58 24.12 -6.87
N ASP A 280 0.58 23.98 -6.23
CA ASP A 280 1.86 24.45 -6.76
C ASP A 280 2.80 23.25 -6.91
N LEU A 281 3.39 23.08 -8.09
CA LEU A 281 4.39 22.06 -8.36
C LEU A 281 5.80 22.66 -8.18
N TYR A 282 6.53 22.15 -7.20
CA TYR A 282 7.91 22.54 -6.91
C TYR A 282 8.87 21.54 -7.54
N ILE A 283 9.48 21.92 -8.66
CA ILE A 283 10.37 21.09 -9.47
C ILE A 283 11.81 21.32 -9.05
N TYR A 284 12.60 20.24 -8.99
CA TYR A 284 14.01 20.30 -8.64
C TYR A 284 14.89 19.83 -9.81
N PRO A 285 15.17 20.70 -10.81
CA PRO A 285 15.98 20.34 -11.97
C PRO A 285 17.45 20.05 -11.60
N ASN A 286 17.91 20.59 -10.47
CA ASN A 286 19.17 20.24 -9.85
C ASN A 286 19.07 20.42 -8.32
N GLU A 287 20.18 20.22 -7.59
CA GLU A 287 20.19 20.25 -6.13
C GLU A 287 19.91 21.65 -5.54
N GLU A 288 20.25 22.70 -6.26
CA GLU A 288 20.30 24.10 -5.78
C GLU A 288 19.13 24.94 -6.29
N ARG A 289 18.52 24.56 -7.42
CA ARG A 289 17.44 25.29 -8.07
C ARG A 289 16.09 24.66 -7.78
N THR A 290 15.10 25.51 -7.56
CA THR A 290 13.69 25.11 -7.47
C THR A 290 12.90 25.95 -8.46
N GLU A 291 12.06 25.31 -9.27
CA GLU A 291 11.14 25.96 -10.18
C GLU A 291 9.72 25.73 -9.71
N ILE A 292 8.83 26.72 -9.87
CA ILE A 292 7.45 26.63 -9.41
C ILE A 292 6.54 26.70 -10.62
N VAL A 293 5.75 25.65 -10.83
CA VAL A 293 4.70 25.59 -11.83
C VAL A 293 3.36 25.63 -11.10
N LYS A 294 2.58 26.68 -11.34
CA LYS A 294 1.25 26.83 -10.74
C LYS A 294 0.26 25.99 -11.54
N LEU A 295 -0.40 25.05 -10.88
CA LEU A 295 -1.49 24.29 -11.47
C LEU A 295 -2.74 25.14 -11.20
N GLY A 296 -3.24 25.78 -12.27
CA GLY A 296 -4.40 26.68 -12.24
C GLY A 296 -5.61 26.04 -11.59
#